data_AF-A0A5D2K1C4-F1
#
_entry.id   AF-A0A5D2K1C4-F1
#
_cell.length_a   1.000
_cell.length_b   1.000
_cell.length_c   1.000
_cell.angle_alpha   90.00
_cell.angle_beta   90.00
_cell.angle_gamma   90.00
#
_symmetry.space_group_name_H-M   'P 1'
#
loop_
_entity.id
_entity.type
_entity.pdbx_description
1 polymer ?
#
loop_
_entity_poly.entity_id
_entity_poly.type
_entity_poly.pdbx_seq_one_letter_code
_entity_poly.pdbx_strand_id
1 'polypeptide(L)'
;MSVYLLFVSPTLYIYLMVQNMEPRCSIPLPQAGFIKDIVWRRAAKYNFLVLTKDGKLFHGKFPDPSLTELMDGIDAVESSDIGDIVVAKQNKITVFSSDLNENIRVVAWGSSGWSDPRTKF
;
A
#
# COMPACT_ATOMS: atom_id res chain seq x y z
N MET A 1 4.99 18.08 0.52
CA MET A 1 5.01 17.37 1.82
C MET A 1 6.32 16.62 1.85
N SER A 2 7.12 16.79 2.90
CA SER A 2 8.41 16.11 3.02
C SER A 2 8.26 14.99 4.04
N VAL A 3 8.78 13.81 3.70
CA VAL A 3 8.72 12.60 4.54
C VAL A 3 10.14 12.27 4.96
N TYR A 4 10.36 12.14 6.25
CA TYR A 4 11.63 11.72 6.82
C TYR A 4 11.43 10.39 7.55
N LEU A 5 12.33 9.45 7.31
CA LEU A 5 12.35 8.17 8.01
C LEU A 5 13.47 8.24 9.05
N LEU A 6 13.12 8.13 10.34
CA LEU A 6 14.09 8.04 11.42
C LEU A 6 14.00 6.67 12.07
N PHE A 7 15.13 6.00 12.12
CA PHE A 7 15.26 4.69 12.75
C PHE A 7 15.81 4.87 14.17
N VAL A 8 15.03 4.56 15.19
CA VAL A 8 15.47 4.58 16.59
C VAL A 8 15.23 3.19 17.16
N SER A 9 16.28 2.35 17.12
CA SER A 9 16.22 0.92 17.41
C SER A 9 15.39 0.58 18.65
N PRO A 10 14.39 -0.34 18.57
CA PRO A 10 14.00 -1.17 17.41
C PRO A 10 12.85 -0.57 16.56
N THR A 11 12.48 0.69 16.78
CA THR A 11 11.26 1.32 16.25
C THR A 11 11.58 2.26 15.09
N LEU A 12 10.85 2.13 13.98
CA LEU A 12 10.89 3.12 12.90
C LEU A 12 9.83 4.16 13.22
N TYR A 13 10.22 5.42 13.07
CA TYR A 13 9.31 6.55 13.13
C TYR A 13 9.24 7.19 11.74
N ILE A 14 8.03 7.27 11.19
CA ILE A 14 7.73 8.09 10.03
C ILE A 14 7.46 9.51 10.53
N TYR A 15 8.32 10.45 10.17
CA TYR A 15 8.15 11.85 10.48
C TYR A 15 7.62 12.60 9.26
N LEU A 16 6.46 13.22 9.44
CA LEU A 16 5.75 13.96 8.40
C LEU A 16 5.89 15.45 8.64
N MET A 17 6.62 16.11 7.74
CA MET A 17 6.80 17.55 7.74
C MET A 17 5.87 18.15 6.69
N VAL A 18 4.86 18.86 7.15
CA VAL A 18 3.96 19.64 6.30
C VAL A 18 4.39 21.10 6.40
N GLN A 19 4.84 21.69 5.28
CA GLN A 19 5.21 23.11 5.17
C GLN A 19 6.32 23.55 6.15
N ASN A 20 7.38 22.75 6.31
CA ASN A 20 8.54 23.06 7.19
C ASN A 20 8.19 23.28 8.68
N MET A 21 7.02 22.83 9.13
CA MET A 21 6.62 22.81 10.55
C MET A 21 7.26 21.61 11.26
N GLU A 22 7.46 21.68 12.58
CA GLU A 22 8.00 20.59 13.41
C GLU A 22 7.37 19.22 13.12
N PRO A 23 8.10 18.11 13.27
CA PRO A 23 7.62 16.78 12.92
C PRO A 23 6.36 16.44 13.71
N ARG A 24 5.22 16.32 13.02
CA ARG A 24 3.90 16.36 13.67
C ARG A 24 3.36 15.01 14.14
N CYS A 25 4.02 13.90 13.81
CA CYS A 25 3.57 12.56 14.18
C CYS A 25 4.76 11.61 14.16
N SER A 26 4.77 10.68 15.12
CA SER A 26 5.71 9.58 15.22
C SER A 26 4.90 8.29 15.23
N ILE A 27 5.00 7.51 14.16
CA ILE A 27 4.21 6.29 13.99
C ILE A 27 5.11 5.11 14.34
N PRO A 28 4.97 4.51 15.53
CA PRO A 28 5.82 3.40 15.93
C PRO A 28 5.45 2.18 15.08
N LEU A 29 6.37 1.80 14.20
CA LEU A 29 6.21 0.59 13.42
C LEU A 29 6.80 -0.58 14.20
N PRO A 30 6.00 -1.62 14.51
CA PRO A 30 6.54 -2.82 15.14
C PRO A 30 7.56 -3.43 14.17
N GLN A 31 8.82 -3.44 14.61
CA GLN A 31 9.95 -4.02 13.89
C GLN A 31 10.25 -3.32 12.55
N ALA A 32 10.96 -2.21 12.66
CA ALA A 32 11.43 -1.36 11.58
C ALA A 32 12.19 -2.08 10.42
N GLY A 33 12.84 -3.22 10.70
CA GLY A 33 13.55 -4.04 9.69
C GLY A 33 12.63 -4.74 8.68
N PHE A 34 11.31 -4.63 8.87
CA PHE A 34 10.28 -5.38 8.18
C PHE A 34 9.48 -4.54 7.19
N ILE A 35 9.80 -3.28 6.93
CA ILE A 35 9.04 -2.51 5.91
C ILE A 35 9.56 -2.83 4.52
N LYS A 36 8.61 -3.10 3.62
CA LYS A 36 8.84 -3.32 2.20
C LYS A 36 8.53 -2.07 1.39
N ASP A 37 7.41 -1.40 1.67
CA ASP A 37 6.97 -0.21 0.93
C ASP A 37 6.06 0.72 1.75
N ILE A 38 6.01 1.99 1.35
CA ILE A 38 5.10 3.02 1.90
C ILE A 38 4.45 3.77 0.75
N VAL A 39 3.12 3.63 0.60
CA VAL A 39 2.36 4.22 -0.50
C VAL A 39 1.47 5.36 0.00
N TRP A 40 1.65 6.55 -0.58
CA TRP A 40 0.84 7.72 -0.25
C TRP A 40 -0.48 7.73 -1.02
N ARG A 41 -1.59 7.91 -0.30
CA ARG A 41 -2.90 8.02 -0.93
C ARG A 41 -3.15 9.45 -1.36
N ARG A 42 -2.78 9.79 -2.60
CA ARG A 42 -2.85 11.18 -3.12
C ARG A 42 -4.26 11.78 -3.06
N ALA A 43 -5.29 10.98 -3.35
CA ALA A 43 -6.70 11.41 -3.26
C ALA A 43 -7.19 11.60 -1.82
N ALA A 44 -6.57 10.92 -0.84
CA ALA A 44 -6.96 10.97 0.57
C ALA A 44 -5.86 11.65 1.38
N LYS A 45 -5.89 12.99 1.40
CA LYS A 45 -4.87 13.82 2.07
C LYS A 45 -4.51 13.26 3.45
N TYR A 46 -3.21 13.10 3.70
CA TYR A 46 -2.64 12.57 4.95
C TYR A 46 -2.83 11.07 5.23
N ASN A 47 -3.40 10.31 4.30
CA ASN A 47 -3.51 8.86 4.41
C ASN A 47 -2.36 8.20 3.64
N PHE A 48 -1.90 7.07 4.17
CA PHE A 48 -0.86 6.26 3.55
C PHE A 48 -1.06 4.79 3.91
N LEU A 49 -0.40 3.93 3.14
CA LEU A 49 -0.35 2.50 3.35
C LEU A 49 1.09 2.11 3.69
N VAL A 50 1.25 1.13 4.56
CA VAL A 50 2.56 0.53 4.88
C VAL A 50 2.49 -0.95 4.57
N LEU A 51 3.35 -1.42 3.67
CA LEU A 51 3.51 -2.83 3.36
C LEU A 51 4.76 -3.36 4.07
N THR A 52 4.61 -4.43 4.83
CA THR A 52 5.72 -5.13 5.46
C THR A 52 6.26 -6.26 4.58
N LYS A 53 7.45 -6.77 4.90
CA LYS A 53 8.16 -7.85 4.20
C LYS A 53 7.50 -9.20 4.39
N ASP A 54 6.79 -9.41 5.51
CA ASP A 54 5.94 -10.57 5.76
C ASP A 54 4.57 -10.47 5.05
N GLY A 55 4.31 -9.36 4.35
CA GLY A 55 3.14 -9.20 3.49
C GLY A 55 1.92 -8.61 4.19
N LYS A 56 2.08 -8.02 5.38
CA LYS A 56 0.99 -7.30 6.04
C LYS A 56 0.87 -5.89 5.50
N LEU A 57 -0.35 -5.49 5.18
CA LEU A 57 -0.69 -4.16 4.70
C LEU A 57 -1.44 -3.40 5.79
N PHE A 58 -0.92 -2.25 6.19
CA PHE A 58 -1.51 -1.38 7.20
C PHE A 58 -1.96 -0.06 6.58
N HIS A 59 -3.06 0.49 7.10
CA HIS A 59 -3.47 1.87 6.88
C HIS A 59 -3.03 2.75 8.03
N GLY A 60 -2.47 3.92 7.68
CA GLY A 60 -2.18 4.98 8.62
C GLY A 60 -2.75 6.30 8.15
N LYS A 61 -3.05 7.18 9.11
CA LYS A 61 -3.64 8.49 8.85
C LYS A 61 -2.96 9.53 9.71
N PHE A 62 -2.25 10.46 9.12
CA PHE A 62 -1.69 11.58 9.87
C PHE A 62 -2.78 12.55 10.37
N PRO A 63 -2.68 13.10 11.60
CA PRO A 63 -1.59 12.96 12.58
C PRO A 63 -1.75 11.78 13.58
N ASP A 64 -2.68 10.87 13.34
CA ASP A 64 -2.89 9.71 14.18
C ASP A 64 -1.69 8.75 14.08
N PRO A 65 -1.04 8.38 15.21
CA PRO A 65 0.08 7.46 15.20
C PRO A 65 -0.33 5.98 15.10
N SER A 66 -1.63 5.68 15.08
CA SER A 66 -2.12 4.31 14.97
C SER A 66 -2.01 3.76 13.54
N LEU A 67 -1.78 2.44 13.46
CA LEU A 67 -1.83 1.67 12.24
C LEU A 67 -2.93 0.62 12.37
N THR A 68 -3.79 0.55 11.36
CA THR A 68 -4.85 -0.46 11.26
C THR A 68 -4.44 -1.51 10.24
N GLU A 69 -4.32 -2.78 10.63
CA GLU A 69 -4.06 -3.88 9.68
C GLU A 69 -5.27 -4.02 8.75
N LEU A 70 -5.02 -4.01 7.44
CA LEU A 70 -6.05 -4.16 6.41
C LEU A 70 -6.06 -5.55 5.79
N MET A 71 -4.87 -6.06 5.44
CA MET A 71 -4.71 -7.27 4.64
C MET A 71 -3.41 -8.01 4.98
N ASP A 72 -3.36 -9.29 4.65
CA ASP A 72 -2.21 -10.16 4.85
C ASP A 72 -1.86 -10.98 3.58
N GLY A 73 -0.59 -11.37 3.47
CA GLY A 73 -0.03 -12.07 2.32
C GLY A 73 -0.01 -11.23 1.04
N ILE A 74 0.22 -9.92 1.18
CA ILE A 74 0.33 -8.97 0.07
C ILE A 74 1.76 -8.94 -0.47
N ASP A 75 1.89 -9.05 -1.79
CA ASP A 75 3.18 -8.99 -2.46
C ASP A 75 3.54 -7.56 -2.89
N ALA A 76 2.56 -6.77 -3.32
CA ALA A 76 2.78 -5.37 -3.70
C ALA A 76 1.48 -4.57 -3.54
N VAL A 77 1.63 -3.26 -3.39
CA VAL A 77 0.52 -2.31 -3.29
C VAL A 77 0.87 -1.03 -4.02
N GLU A 78 -0.11 -0.39 -4.66
CA GLU A 78 0.03 0.92 -5.30
C GLU A 78 -1.29 1.71 -5.14
N SER A 79 -1.23 3.05 -5.23
CA SER A 79 -2.41 3.90 -5.20
C SER A 79 -2.45 4.86 -6.39
N SER A 80 -3.61 4.95 -7.03
CA SER A 80 -3.83 5.89 -8.13
C SER A 80 -4.08 7.32 -7.63
N ASP A 81 -3.98 8.29 -8.54
CA ASP A 81 -4.30 9.70 -8.26
C ASP A 81 -5.78 9.94 -7.91
N ILE A 82 -6.67 9.06 -8.37
CA ILE A 82 -8.11 9.11 -8.09
C ILE A 82 -8.52 8.35 -6.82
N GLY A 83 -7.58 7.67 -6.16
CA GLY A 83 -7.77 7.07 -4.84
C GLY A 83 -7.99 5.56 -4.81
N ASP A 84 -8.08 4.92 -5.98
CA ASP A 84 -8.10 3.46 -6.09
C ASP A 84 -6.78 2.87 -5.56
N ILE A 85 -6.89 1.68 -4.98
CA ILE A 85 -5.77 0.93 -4.41
C ILE A 85 -5.65 -0.37 -5.19
N VAL A 86 -4.47 -0.63 -5.74
CA VAL A 86 -4.17 -1.88 -6.44
C VAL A 86 -3.30 -2.74 -5.55
N VAL A 87 -3.72 -3.98 -5.34
CA VAL A 87 -3.03 -4.95 -4.49
C VAL A 87 -2.70 -6.19 -5.31
N ALA A 88 -1.44 -6.62 -5.25
CA ALA A 88 -1.01 -7.89 -5.80
C ALA A 88 -0.88 -8.93 -4.67
N LYS A 89 -1.47 -10.11 -4.90
CA LYS A 89 -1.39 -11.27 -4.02
C LYS A 89 -1.29 -12.54 -4.87
N GLN A 90 -0.13 -13.18 -4.85
CA GLN A 90 0.22 -14.33 -5.67
C GLN A 90 -0.03 -14.03 -7.16
N ASN A 91 -0.93 -14.77 -7.80
CA ASN A 91 -1.31 -14.58 -9.19
C ASN A 91 -2.55 -13.69 -9.37
N LYS A 92 -2.97 -12.96 -8.32
CA LYS A 92 -4.16 -12.10 -8.34
C LYS A 92 -3.78 -10.65 -8.17
N ILE A 93 -4.36 -9.81 -9.02
CA ILE A 93 -4.33 -8.35 -8.89
C ILE A 93 -5.76 -7.92 -8.58
N THR A 94 -5.95 -7.20 -7.47
CA THR A 94 -7.27 -6.71 -7.05
C THR A 94 -7.22 -5.20 -6.96
N VAL A 95 -8.19 -4.54 -7.58
CA VAL A 95 -8.39 -3.09 -7.51
C VAL A 95 -9.52 -2.82 -6.53
N PHE A 96 -9.22 -2.02 -5.52
CA PHE A 96 -10.16 -1.53 -4.53
C PHE A 96 -10.46 -0.06 -4.79
N SER A 97 -11.70 0.35 -4.51
CA SER A 97 -12.08 1.75 -4.38
C SER A 97 -11.34 2.41 -3.21
N SER A 98 -11.49 3.74 -3.09
CA SER A 98 -10.90 4.50 -1.99
C SER A 98 -11.33 4.04 -0.60
N ASP A 99 -12.51 3.42 -0.50
CA ASP A 99 -13.11 2.93 0.74
C ASP A 99 -12.85 1.43 0.95
N LEU A 100 -11.87 0.87 0.22
CA LEU A 100 -11.46 -0.53 0.29
C LEU A 100 -12.55 -1.55 -0.14
N ASN A 101 -13.57 -1.11 -0.87
CA ASN A 101 -14.50 -2.03 -1.52
C ASN A 101 -13.86 -2.60 -2.79
N GLU A 102 -13.89 -3.93 -2.94
CA GLU A 102 -13.35 -4.62 -4.12
C GLU A 102 -14.15 -4.23 -5.37
N ASN A 103 -13.48 -3.67 -6.37
CA ASN A 103 -14.09 -3.27 -7.63
C ASN A 103 -13.82 -4.29 -8.74
N ILE A 104 -12.55 -4.64 -8.94
CA ILE A 104 -12.09 -5.49 -10.04
C ILE A 104 -11.07 -6.50 -9.50
N ARG A 105 -11.19 -7.74 -9.93
CA ARG A 105 -10.20 -8.79 -9.67
C ARG A 105 -9.73 -9.40 -10.98
N VAL A 106 -8.44 -9.34 -11.24
CA VAL A 106 -7.77 -9.99 -12.36
C VAL A 106 -6.96 -11.16 -11.82
N VAL A 107 -7.16 -12.35 -12.39
CA VAL A 107 -6.35 -13.52 -12.08
C VAL A 107 -5.48 -13.79 -13.29
N ALA A 108 -4.16 -13.82 -13.11
CA ALA A 108 -3.26 -14.28 -14.15
C ALA A 108 -3.36 -15.82 -14.21
N TRP A 109 -3.99 -16.31 -15.27
CA TRP A 109 -3.94 -17.73 -15.63
C TRP A 109 -2.72 -17.92 -16.54
N GLY A 110 -1.91 -18.95 -16.26
CA GLY A 110 -0.87 -19.37 -17.19
C GLY A 110 -1.49 -19.69 -18.54
N SER A 111 -0.87 -19.22 -19.62
CA SER A 111 -1.39 -19.38 -20.98
C SER A 111 -1.46 -20.86 -21.39
N SER A 112 -2.58 -21.51 -21.13
CA SER A 112 -3.02 -22.67 -21.89
C SER A 112 -4.16 -22.24 -22.82
N GLY A 113 -3.80 -21.69 -23.98
CA GLY A 113 -4.67 -21.64 -25.14
C GLY A 113 -5.46 -20.34 -25.38
N TRP A 114 -4.77 -19.25 -25.73
CA TRP A 114 -5.41 -18.27 -26.62
C TRP A 114 -5.38 -18.85 -28.03
N SER A 115 -6.49 -19.39 -28.50
CA SER A 115 -6.65 -19.70 -29.93
C SER A 115 -7.23 -18.46 -30.61
N ASP A 116 -6.52 -17.91 -31.60
CA ASP A 116 -7.02 -16.81 -32.42
C ASP A 116 -8.29 -17.27 -33.15
N PRO A 117 -9.46 -16.63 -32.93
CA PRO A 117 -10.70 -17.02 -33.61
C PRO A 117 -10.67 -16.80 -35.13
N ARG A 118 -9.64 -16.15 -35.68
CA ARG A 118 -9.50 -15.87 -37.12
C ARG A 118 -8.77 -16.96 -37.92
N THR A 119 -8.27 -18.01 -37.29
CA THR A 119 -7.56 -19.10 -38.01
C THR A 119 -8.44 -20.31 -38.37
N LYS A 120 -9.76 -20.17 -38.28
CA LYS A 120 -10.70 -21.14 -38.87
C LYS A 120 -11.32 -20.56 -40.13
N PHE A 121 -10.66 -20.69 -41.28
CA PHE A 121 -11.24 -20.91 -42.62
C PHE A 121 -10.13 -21.31 -43.59
#